data_AF-A0A7S2PHR6-F1
#
_entry.id   AF-A0A7S2PHR6-F1
#
_cell.length_a   1.000
_cell.length_b   1.000
_cell.length_c   1.000
_cell.angle_alpha   90.00
_cell.angle_beta   90.00
_cell.angle_gamma   90.00
#
_symmetry.space_group_name_H-M   'P 1'
#
loop_
_entity.id
_entity.type
_entity.pdbx_description
1 polymer ?
#
loop_
_entity_poly.entity_id
_entity_poly.type
_entity_poly.pdbx_seq_one_letter_code
_entity_poly.pdbx_strand_id
1 'polypeptide(L)'
;LTACPLNAVVPLLVYAAMAPLTLRFAHGRMGHGFQLEIPRKRREWATALEIQRDFRSEVGCFYPMLIITTRETPPTPVAESLPNASYSGGVAAPVAYAGPANATVALPADRLDVRSQDFFEANCRMVNSLIEATSHHPFALKAFDFQSPAFHAKESDDGPVQCLNYYLTHEYRRNFLAKHFFVTSHLLQMLWDQLVSERNDAMLTMINPRMDPFSNEAFDLVRVLRRGLANYTSDAQGKGAAVQGLEFKLLSATGAMMDTMESTGFRLLPSFTICVIISFVSIAVTFRAALIPFKLLFTVFLPMTWSYGATLLVFDDGVLEWTGVPGLAPTPAPTGASGIHWTVFMLTPCLLLGLALDYDIFLFTRVWEFRSQGFGDREAIQLGLAATGPIISQAGLIFSLTFAMMILGSVPVSNQMGFCLVFSVMVDTFVVRTVLVPAILSLSPWLNYWPMRMPEARYRWLDLGPPKYERMRTPTYSAR
;
A
#
# COMPACT_ATOMS: atom_id res chain seq x y z
N LEU A 1 12.23 27.04 -31.02
CA LEU A 1 12.38 25.66 -30.52
C LEU A 1 12.23 24.59 -31.61
N THR A 2 11.49 24.84 -32.71
CA THR A 2 11.18 23.82 -33.74
C THR A 2 12.20 23.69 -34.91
N ALA A 3 13.37 24.34 -34.84
CA ALA A 3 14.41 24.27 -35.90
C ALA A 3 15.29 23.01 -35.72
N CYS A 4 15.68 22.37 -36.83
CA CYS A 4 16.11 20.96 -36.91
C CYS A 4 17.55 20.60 -36.46
N PRO A 5 18.11 21.23 -35.42
CA PRO A 5 18.84 20.42 -34.45
C PRO A 5 18.25 20.47 -33.03
N LEU A 6 17.37 21.44 -32.73
CA LEU A 6 16.80 21.59 -31.39
C LEU A 6 15.76 20.51 -31.03
N ASN A 7 15.04 19.93 -32.00
CA ASN A 7 13.93 19.02 -31.69
C ASN A 7 14.34 17.74 -30.95
N ALA A 8 15.57 17.25 -31.16
CA ALA A 8 16.13 16.11 -30.43
C ALA A 8 16.99 16.55 -29.24
N VAL A 9 17.71 17.67 -29.39
CA VAL A 9 18.60 18.21 -28.35
C VAL A 9 17.82 18.68 -27.13
N VAL A 10 16.66 19.30 -27.31
CA VAL A 10 15.85 19.83 -26.20
C VAL A 10 15.32 18.72 -25.29
N PRO A 11 14.64 17.65 -25.77
CA PRO A 11 14.28 16.50 -24.95
C PRO A 11 15.47 15.88 -24.24
N LEU A 12 16.61 15.75 -24.92
CA LEU A 12 17.83 15.18 -24.35
C LEU A 12 18.41 16.07 -23.24
N LEU A 13 18.39 17.40 -23.41
CA LEU A 13 18.84 18.33 -22.38
C LEU A 13 17.92 18.34 -21.16
N VAL A 14 16.59 18.33 -21.37
CA VAL A 14 15.63 18.22 -20.27
C VAL A 14 15.83 16.89 -19.54
N TYR A 15 16.00 15.79 -20.27
CA TYR A 15 16.30 14.50 -19.68
C TYR A 15 17.63 14.50 -18.93
N ALA A 16 18.71 15.07 -19.49
CA ALA A 16 20.00 15.16 -18.84
C ALA A 16 19.94 15.98 -17.54
N ALA A 17 19.17 17.08 -17.52
CA ALA A 17 18.97 17.90 -16.32
C ALA A 17 18.23 17.14 -15.22
N MET A 18 17.29 16.26 -15.58
CA MET A 18 16.48 15.48 -14.64
C MET A 18 16.99 14.06 -14.41
N ALA A 19 18.04 13.63 -15.14
CA ALA A 19 18.64 12.30 -15.03
C ALA A 19 19.10 11.95 -13.60
N PRO A 20 19.61 12.87 -12.77
CA PRO A 20 19.92 12.57 -11.37
C PRO A 20 18.70 12.06 -10.60
N LEU A 21 17.50 12.58 -10.87
CA LEU A 21 16.26 12.14 -10.23
C LEU A 21 15.89 10.73 -10.69
N THR A 22 15.96 10.46 -12.00
CA THR A 22 15.68 9.11 -12.54
C THR A 22 16.67 8.08 -12.00
N LEU A 23 17.96 8.42 -11.90
CA LEU A 23 18.99 7.54 -11.33
C LEU A 23 18.76 7.30 -9.83
N ARG A 24 18.33 8.33 -9.08
CA ARG A 24 17.97 8.18 -7.66
C ARG A 24 16.78 7.24 -7.49
N PHE A 25 15.77 7.35 -8.34
CA PHE A 25 14.65 6.39 -8.35
C PHE A 25 15.12 4.96 -8.65
N ALA A 26 16.02 4.77 -9.62
CA ALA A 26 16.53 3.45 -9.98
C ALA A 26 17.37 2.79 -8.86
N HIS A 27 18.07 3.58 -8.04
CA HIS A 27 18.91 3.08 -6.94
C HIS A 27 18.24 3.19 -5.57
N GLY A 28 17.09 3.85 -5.48
CA GLY A 28 16.37 4.10 -4.25
C GLY A 28 15.84 2.80 -3.64
N ARG A 29 16.12 2.58 -2.35
CA ARG A 29 15.50 1.49 -1.60
C ARG A 29 14.17 2.00 -1.05
N MET A 30 13.10 1.23 -1.23
CA MET A 30 11.84 1.56 -0.58
C MET A 30 11.98 1.31 0.92
N GLY A 31 11.62 2.31 1.73
CA GLY A 31 11.57 2.17 3.18
C GLY A 31 10.37 1.31 3.57
N HIS A 32 10.61 0.23 4.33
CA HIS A 32 9.54 -0.65 4.82
C HIS A 32 9.09 -0.32 6.25
N GLY A 33 9.78 0.58 6.94
CA GLY A 33 9.58 0.82 8.37
C GLY A 33 9.16 2.25 8.70
N PHE A 34 8.32 2.35 9.72
CA PHE A 34 8.08 3.59 10.47
C PHE A 34 8.53 3.29 11.89
N GLN A 35 9.40 4.11 12.47
CA GLN A 35 9.39 4.22 13.93
C GLN A 35 8.41 5.33 14.21
N LEU A 36 7.51 5.11 15.16
CA LEU A 36 7.05 6.23 15.95
C LEU A 36 8.26 6.70 16.77
N GLU A 37 9.10 7.56 16.19
CA GLU A 37 10.01 8.36 17.01
C GLU A 37 9.13 9.30 17.82
N ILE A 38 8.83 8.86 19.03
CA ILE A 38 8.13 9.66 20.00
C ILE A 38 9.06 10.83 20.34
N PRO A 39 8.75 12.08 19.94
CA PRO A 39 9.61 13.20 20.24
C PRO A 39 9.66 13.37 21.76
N ARG A 40 10.82 13.08 22.38
CA ARG A 40 11.06 13.17 23.84
C ARG A 40 10.69 14.53 24.46
N LYS A 41 10.49 15.56 23.63
CA LYS A 41 10.15 16.93 24.05
C LYS A 41 8.65 17.25 24.04
N ARG A 42 7.76 16.39 23.53
CA ARG A 42 6.30 16.61 23.70
C ARG A 42 5.86 16.04 25.05
N ARG A 43 5.30 16.91 25.90
CA ARG A 43 4.81 16.54 27.25
C ARG A 43 3.85 15.35 27.23
N GLU A 44 2.91 15.33 26.29
CA GLU A 44 1.89 14.27 26.17
C GLU A 44 2.49 12.87 26.00
N TRP A 45 3.60 12.78 25.26
CA TRP A 45 4.23 11.50 24.96
C TRP A 45 5.32 11.10 25.94
N ALA A 46 5.95 12.09 26.62
CA ALA A 46 6.77 11.82 27.79
C ALA A 46 5.95 11.10 28.86
N THR A 47 4.70 11.53 29.07
CA THR A 47 3.74 10.86 29.95
C THR A 47 3.42 9.43 29.46
N ALA A 48 3.23 9.21 28.16
CA ALA A 48 2.98 7.88 27.61
C ALA A 48 4.18 6.92 27.78
N LEU A 49 5.42 7.42 27.62
CA LEU A 49 6.66 6.68 27.86
C LEU A 49 6.94 6.44 29.34
N GLU A 50 6.61 7.40 30.22
CA GLU A 50 6.64 7.22 31.67
C GLU A 50 5.62 6.16 32.10
N ILE A 51 4.39 6.22 31.58
CA ILE A 51 3.36 5.19 31.79
C ILE A 51 3.86 3.83 31.29
N GLN A 52 4.49 3.74 30.11
CA GLN A 52 5.03 2.48 29.60
C GLN A 52 6.22 1.94 30.43
N ARG A 53 6.98 2.85 31.05
CA ARG A 53 8.12 2.51 31.93
C ARG A 53 7.67 2.08 33.32
N ASP A 54 6.62 2.72 33.84
CA ASP A 54 6.05 2.50 35.17
C ASP A 54 5.04 1.34 35.17
N PHE A 55 4.36 1.11 34.05
CA PHE A 55 3.40 0.02 33.83
C PHE A 55 3.88 -0.91 32.71
N ARG A 56 5.07 -1.50 32.90
CA ARG A 56 5.70 -2.49 31.99
C ARG A 56 4.80 -3.67 31.59
N SER A 57 3.73 -3.93 32.35
CA SER A 57 2.76 -5.01 32.15
C SER A 57 1.39 -4.55 31.63
N GLU A 58 1.12 -3.25 31.47
CA GLU A 58 -0.22 -2.73 31.15
C GLU A 58 -0.30 -2.01 29.79
N VAL A 59 0.84 -1.65 29.18
CA VAL A 59 0.88 -1.06 27.83
C VAL A 59 1.63 -1.99 26.88
N GLY A 60 0.88 -2.90 26.24
CA GLY A 60 1.40 -3.84 25.26
C GLY A 60 1.75 -3.17 23.93
N CYS A 61 3.00 -3.30 23.49
CA CYS A 61 3.37 -3.13 22.09
C CYS A 61 3.72 -4.51 21.52
N PHE A 62 3.10 -4.79 20.37
CA PHE A 62 3.01 -6.08 19.66
C PHE A 62 2.11 -7.14 20.30
N TYR A 63 0.99 -7.45 19.61
CA TYR A 63 0.23 -8.70 19.77
C TYR A 63 0.25 -9.48 18.44
N PRO A 64 1.30 -10.27 18.16
CA PRO A 64 1.17 -11.50 17.41
C PRO A 64 0.26 -12.44 18.18
N MET A 65 -0.99 -12.55 17.71
CA MET A 65 -1.88 -13.63 18.04
C MET A 65 -1.51 -14.81 17.14
N LEU A 66 -0.87 -15.83 17.69
CA LEU A 66 -0.79 -17.10 17.02
C LEU A 66 -2.14 -17.81 17.17
N ILE A 67 -2.85 -18.01 16.07
CA ILE A 67 -4.11 -18.73 16.04
C ILE A 67 -3.86 -20.16 15.61
N ILE A 68 -4.13 -21.11 16.49
CA ILE A 68 -4.18 -22.53 16.15
C ILE A 68 -5.60 -22.81 15.68
N THR A 69 -5.81 -23.11 14.41
CA THR A 69 -7.14 -23.39 13.84
C THR A 69 -7.22 -24.82 13.29
N THR A 70 -8.42 -25.40 13.29
CA THR A 70 -8.72 -26.62 12.54
C THR A 70 -9.07 -26.28 11.08
N ARG A 71 -8.84 -27.23 10.17
CA ARG A 71 -9.18 -27.11 8.74
C ARG A 71 -10.69 -26.87 8.56
N GLU A 72 -11.11 -25.65 8.23
CA GLU A 72 -12.37 -25.45 7.55
C GLU A 72 -12.18 -25.89 6.09
N THR A 73 -12.80 -27.00 5.69
CA THR A 73 -13.13 -27.14 4.27
C THR A 73 -13.97 -25.92 3.88
N PRO A 74 -13.64 -25.18 2.80
CA PRO A 74 -14.51 -24.09 2.37
C PRO A 74 -15.92 -24.67 2.19
N PRO A 75 -16.99 -23.99 2.64
CA PRO A 75 -18.32 -24.42 2.28
C PRO A 75 -18.35 -24.48 0.75
N THR A 76 -18.57 -25.67 0.21
CA THR A 76 -18.96 -25.84 -1.19
C THR A 76 -20.02 -24.78 -1.48
N PRO A 77 -19.96 -24.03 -2.61
CA PRO A 77 -20.98 -23.06 -2.92
C PRO A 77 -22.31 -23.81 -2.99
N VAL A 78 -23.11 -23.69 -1.94
CA VAL A 78 -24.50 -24.08 -1.98
C VAL A 78 -25.11 -23.08 -2.93
N ALA A 79 -25.34 -23.52 -4.16
CA ALA A 79 -26.16 -22.81 -5.11
C ALA A 79 -27.52 -22.62 -4.44
N GLU A 80 -27.77 -21.44 -3.88
CA GLU A 80 -29.11 -20.98 -3.57
C GLU A 80 -29.84 -20.79 -4.89
N SER A 81 -30.38 -21.89 -5.42
CA SER A 81 -31.49 -21.83 -6.35
C SER A 81 -32.69 -21.28 -5.59
N LEU A 82 -32.90 -19.96 -5.67
CA LEU A 82 -34.15 -19.30 -5.35
C LEU A 82 -35.32 -20.01 -6.06
N PRO A 83 -36.34 -20.51 -5.35
CA PRO A 83 -37.65 -20.69 -5.95
C PRO A 83 -38.51 -19.47 -5.63
N ASN A 84 -38.94 -18.79 -6.68
CA ASN A 84 -40.10 -17.89 -6.67
C ASN A 84 -41.32 -18.60 -6.05
N ALA A 85 -41.92 -18.02 -5.01
CA ALA A 85 -43.37 -18.12 -4.75
C ALA A 85 -43.82 -17.16 -3.62
N SER A 86 -44.41 -16.04 -4.03
CA SER A 86 -45.67 -15.45 -3.55
C SER A 86 -46.24 -15.76 -2.15
N TYR A 87 -46.50 -14.67 -1.40
CA TYR A 87 -47.70 -14.38 -0.58
C TYR A 87 -48.30 -15.46 0.34
N SER A 88 -48.26 -15.23 1.66
CA SER A 88 -49.45 -14.90 2.48
C SER A 88 -49.04 -14.66 3.94
N GLY A 89 -49.69 -13.67 4.58
CA GLY A 89 -49.43 -13.30 5.97
C GLY A 89 -50.15 -14.17 6.98
N GLY A 90 -49.61 -14.23 8.19
CA GLY A 90 -50.23 -14.86 9.36
C GLY A 90 -49.42 -14.60 10.62
N VAL A 91 -50.07 -13.99 11.61
CA VAL A 91 -49.56 -13.61 12.93
C VAL A 91 -49.76 -14.76 13.94
N ALA A 92 -48.96 -14.76 15.03
CA ALA A 92 -49.04 -15.54 16.28
C ALA A 92 -48.25 -16.87 16.27
N ALA A 93 -47.55 -17.35 17.31
CA ALA A 93 -47.43 -17.05 18.74
C ALA A 93 -46.10 -17.67 19.27
N PRO A 94 -45.63 -17.39 20.52
CA PRO A 94 -44.40 -17.96 21.06
C PRO A 94 -44.63 -19.36 21.64
N VAL A 95 -43.67 -20.27 21.49
CA VAL A 95 -43.70 -21.58 22.18
C VAL A 95 -42.43 -21.75 23.01
N ALA A 96 -42.65 -21.92 24.30
CA ALA A 96 -41.67 -22.15 25.34
C ALA A 96 -41.26 -23.64 25.45
N TYR A 97 -40.01 -23.82 25.88
CA TYR A 97 -39.41 -24.94 26.64
C TYR A 97 -39.91 -26.38 26.44
N ALA A 98 -38.99 -27.23 25.96
CA ALA A 98 -38.86 -28.60 26.45
C ALA A 98 -37.38 -29.03 26.42
N GLY A 99 -36.77 -29.16 27.59
CA GLY A 99 -35.78 -30.22 27.83
C GLY A 99 -36.41 -31.24 28.80
N PRO A 100 -35.71 -32.31 29.21
CA PRO A 100 -34.43 -32.84 28.75
C PRO A 100 -34.50 -34.34 28.38
N ALA A 101 -33.51 -34.89 27.66
CA ALA A 101 -32.94 -36.24 27.89
C ALA A 101 -32.05 -36.69 26.72
N ASN A 102 -30.81 -37.07 27.06
CA ASN A 102 -30.03 -38.15 26.44
C ASN A 102 -30.00 -38.24 24.91
N ALA A 103 -29.44 -37.24 24.27
CA ALA A 103 -28.70 -37.46 23.03
C ALA A 103 -27.26 -37.04 23.29
N THR A 104 -26.41 -38.01 23.62
CA THR A 104 -24.99 -37.93 23.34
C THR A 104 -24.85 -37.75 21.84
N VAL A 105 -24.86 -36.51 21.39
CA VAL A 105 -24.41 -36.14 20.06
C VAL A 105 -22.92 -36.47 20.05
N ALA A 106 -22.59 -37.66 19.59
CA ALA A 106 -21.21 -38.02 19.27
C ALA A 106 -20.73 -37.00 18.23
N LEU A 107 -19.83 -36.11 18.65
CA LEU A 107 -19.13 -35.21 17.74
C LEU A 107 -18.38 -36.06 16.71
N PRO A 108 -18.44 -35.72 15.41
CA PRO A 108 -17.70 -36.45 14.39
C PRO A 108 -16.20 -36.45 14.74
N ALA A 109 -15.55 -37.60 14.59
CA ALA A 109 -14.15 -37.88 14.97
C ALA A 109 -13.08 -37.04 14.22
N ASP A 110 -13.49 -36.04 13.43
CA ASP A 110 -12.64 -35.08 12.71
C ASP A 110 -12.50 -33.73 13.43
N ARG A 111 -13.19 -33.53 14.57
CA ARG A 111 -13.11 -32.27 15.31
C ARG A 111 -12.02 -32.35 16.37
N LEU A 112 -10.89 -31.71 16.09
CA LEU A 112 -9.83 -31.53 17.07
C LEU A 112 -10.35 -30.78 18.30
N ASP A 113 -10.19 -31.34 19.49
CA ASP A 113 -10.55 -30.68 20.76
C ASP A 113 -9.28 -30.15 21.45
N VAL A 114 -9.28 -28.85 21.76
CA VAL A 114 -8.22 -28.17 22.52
C VAL A 114 -8.03 -28.80 23.91
N ARG A 115 -9.04 -29.53 24.41
CA ARG A 115 -9.06 -30.22 25.70
C ARG A 115 -8.34 -31.56 25.69
N SER A 116 -7.14 -31.61 25.13
CA SER A 116 -6.35 -32.83 25.06
C SER A 116 -4.90 -32.58 25.47
N GLN A 117 -4.28 -33.61 26.06
CA GLN A 117 -2.86 -33.56 26.42
C GLN A 117 -1.98 -33.42 25.17
N ASP A 118 -2.35 -34.11 24.09
CA ASP A 118 -1.61 -34.05 22.82
C ASP A 118 -1.64 -32.64 22.20
N PHE A 119 -2.75 -31.90 22.34
CA PHE A 119 -2.84 -30.51 21.90
C PHE A 119 -1.93 -29.59 22.71
N PHE A 120 -1.92 -29.73 24.04
CA PHE A 120 -1.04 -28.96 24.92
C PHE A 120 0.44 -29.22 24.60
N GLU A 121 0.78 -30.49 24.36
CA GLU A 121 2.14 -30.88 24.02
C GLU A 121 2.56 -30.40 22.63
N ALA A 122 1.66 -30.45 21.65
CA ALA A 122 1.89 -29.92 20.30
C ALA A 122 2.13 -28.41 20.32
N ASN A 123 1.36 -27.65 21.10
CA ASN A 123 1.54 -26.20 21.24
C ASN A 123 2.88 -25.88 21.93
N CYS A 124 3.23 -26.60 22.99
CA CYS A 124 4.49 -26.42 23.70
C CYS A 124 5.72 -26.73 22.83
N ARG A 125 5.70 -27.83 22.07
CA ARG A 125 6.79 -28.18 21.13
C ARG A 125 6.94 -27.15 20.02
N MET A 126 5.83 -26.63 19.51
CA MET A 126 5.84 -25.55 18.52
C MET A 126 6.49 -24.27 19.09
N VAL A 127 6.16 -23.85 20.32
CA VAL A 127 6.82 -22.65 20.89
C VAL A 127 8.31 -22.84 21.09
N ASN A 128 8.74 -24.02 21.57
CA ASN A 128 10.16 -24.31 21.73
C ASN A 128 10.90 -24.31 20.38
N SER A 129 10.29 -24.78 19.29
CA SER A 129 10.91 -24.69 17.96
C SER A 129 11.01 -23.25 17.44
N LEU A 130 10.07 -22.37 17.79
CA LEU A 130 10.15 -20.94 17.46
C LEU A 130 11.23 -20.21 18.26
N ILE A 131 11.39 -20.54 19.55
CA ILE A 131 12.48 -20.01 20.38
C ILE A 131 13.84 -20.43 19.79
N GLU A 132 13.99 -21.70 19.42
CA GLU A 132 15.20 -22.21 18.79
C GLU A 132 15.48 -21.52 17.45
N ALA A 133 14.45 -21.36 16.60
CA ALA A 133 14.57 -20.70 15.30
C ALA A 133 14.96 -19.21 15.40
N THR A 134 14.63 -18.53 16.51
CA THR A 134 14.95 -17.12 16.72
C THR A 134 16.26 -16.89 17.49
N SER A 135 16.83 -17.93 18.11
CA SER A 135 18.00 -17.84 19.00
C SER A 135 19.27 -17.23 18.38
N HIS A 136 19.47 -17.39 17.07
CA HIS A 136 20.63 -16.87 16.33
C HIS A 136 20.42 -15.46 15.75
N HIS A 137 19.26 -14.85 15.99
CA HIS A 137 18.91 -13.54 15.48
C HIS A 137 18.96 -12.47 16.58
N PRO A 138 19.17 -11.18 16.24
CA PRO A 138 19.18 -10.10 17.24
C PRO A 138 17.81 -9.90 17.93
N PHE A 139 16.74 -10.43 17.34
CA PHE A 139 15.37 -10.43 17.85
C PHE A 139 14.98 -11.78 18.47
N ALA A 140 15.91 -12.44 19.17
CA ALA A 140 15.67 -13.73 19.80
C ALA A 140 14.52 -13.67 20.81
N LEU A 141 13.53 -14.55 20.65
CA LEU A 141 12.41 -14.67 21.58
C LEU A 141 12.79 -15.54 22.78
N LYS A 142 12.32 -15.14 23.96
CA LYS A 142 12.48 -15.89 25.22
C LYS A 142 11.16 -16.52 25.64
N ALA A 143 11.22 -17.50 26.55
CA ALA A 143 10.03 -18.16 27.09
C ALA A 143 9.01 -17.17 27.68
N PHE A 144 9.47 -16.07 28.29
CA PHE A 144 8.60 -15.03 28.86
C PHE A 144 7.87 -14.16 27.83
N ASP A 145 8.32 -14.16 26.58
CA ASP A 145 7.62 -13.44 25.52
C ASP A 145 6.35 -14.20 25.12
N PHE A 146 6.19 -15.48 25.46
CA PHE A 146 5.02 -16.28 25.12
C PHE A 146 4.03 -16.37 26.29
N GLN A 147 2.74 -16.18 26.00
CA GLN A 147 1.66 -16.38 26.95
C GLN A 147 0.60 -17.32 26.37
N SER A 148 0.30 -18.38 27.11
CA SER A 148 -0.63 -19.42 26.68
C SER A 148 -1.15 -20.23 27.87
N PRO A 149 -2.42 -20.67 27.88
CA PRO A 149 -2.92 -21.64 28.86
C PRO A 149 -2.23 -23.01 28.85
N ALA A 150 -1.47 -23.33 27.80
CA ALA A 150 -0.89 -24.66 27.58
C ALA A 150 0.46 -24.88 28.25
N PHE A 151 1.14 -23.81 28.63
CA PHE A 151 2.51 -23.86 29.11
C PHE A 151 2.83 -22.64 29.98
N HIS A 152 3.98 -22.67 30.64
CA HIS A 152 4.50 -21.51 31.37
C HIS A 152 6.01 -21.38 31.18
N ALA A 153 6.51 -20.15 31.29
CA ALA A 153 7.94 -19.88 31.30
C ALA A 153 8.54 -20.31 32.65
N LYS A 154 9.69 -20.97 32.62
CA LYS A 154 10.46 -21.26 33.84
C LYS A 154 11.17 -19.99 34.31
N GLU A 155 11.28 -19.81 35.62
CA GLU A 155 11.84 -18.61 36.27
C GLU A 155 13.30 -18.25 35.88
N SER A 156 14.03 -19.12 35.16
CA SER A 156 15.35 -18.80 34.61
C SER A 156 15.26 -18.26 33.18
N ASP A 157 15.79 -17.05 32.96
CA ASP A 157 15.67 -16.21 31.75
C ASP A 157 16.00 -16.85 30.38
N ASP A 158 16.67 -18.01 30.34
CA ASP A 158 17.16 -18.63 29.09
C ASP A 158 16.65 -20.07 28.87
N GLY A 159 15.70 -20.54 29.68
CA GLY A 159 15.18 -21.91 29.58
C GLY A 159 14.06 -22.08 28.53
N PRO A 160 13.85 -23.31 28.01
CA PRO A 160 12.68 -23.62 27.18
C PRO A 160 11.38 -23.49 27.99
N VAL A 161 10.29 -23.38 27.27
CA VAL A 161 8.93 -23.34 27.84
C VAL A 161 8.58 -24.71 28.43
N GLN A 162 7.97 -24.72 29.63
CA GLN A 162 7.51 -25.93 30.30
C GLN A 162 6.03 -26.21 30.01
N CYS A 163 5.77 -27.35 29.38
CA CYS A 163 4.42 -27.80 29.04
C CYS A 163 3.63 -28.13 30.31
N LEU A 164 2.39 -27.64 30.40
CA LEU A 164 1.49 -28.01 31.46
C LEU A 164 0.79 -29.33 31.12
N ASN A 165 0.42 -30.10 32.15
CA ASN A 165 -0.45 -31.25 31.97
C ASN A 165 -1.90 -30.77 31.96
N TYR A 166 -2.61 -31.01 30.87
CA TYR A 166 -3.99 -30.58 30.68
C TYR A 166 -4.91 -31.07 31.80
N TYR A 167 -4.82 -32.34 32.19
CA TYR A 167 -5.73 -32.94 33.18
C TYR A 167 -5.54 -32.31 34.56
N LEU A 168 -4.29 -32.10 34.98
CA LEU A 168 -3.98 -31.42 36.23
C LEU A 168 -4.47 -29.97 36.20
N THR A 169 -4.17 -29.24 35.12
CA THR A 169 -4.64 -27.86 34.92
C THR A 169 -6.17 -27.77 34.94
N HIS A 170 -6.86 -28.73 34.32
CA HIS A 170 -8.31 -28.81 34.28
C HIS A 170 -8.91 -29.03 35.68
N GLU A 171 -8.31 -29.91 36.49
CA GLU A 171 -8.73 -30.12 37.88
C GLU A 171 -8.52 -28.87 38.74
N TYR A 172 -7.35 -28.24 38.66
CA TYR A 172 -7.07 -26.99 39.39
C TYR A 172 -8.04 -25.87 39.01
N ARG A 173 -8.43 -25.76 37.73
CA ARG A 173 -9.39 -24.77 37.25
C ARG A 173 -10.82 -25.02 37.76
N ARG A 174 -11.23 -26.29 37.89
CA ARG A 174 -12.60 -26.65 38.29
C ARG A 174 -12.80 -26.72 39.81
N ASN A 175 -11.72 -26.92 40.58
CA ASN A 175 -11.78 -27.04 42.03
C ASN A 175 -12.15 -25.70 42.71
N PHE A 176 -13.33 -25.65 43.33
CA PHE A 176 -13.87 -24.46 44.01
C PHE A 176 -12.94 -23.92 45.11
N LEU A 177 -12.33 -24.82 45.90
CA LEU A 177 -11.34 -24.46 46.92
C LEU A 177 -10.07 -23.86 46.30
N ALA A 178 -9.57 -24.45 45.21
CA ALA A 178 -8.39 -23.93 44.53
C ALA A 178 -8.63 -22.53 43.95
N LYS A 179 -9.83 -22.32 43.39
CA LYS A 179 -10.31 -21.02 42.86
C LYS A 179 -10.35 -19.92 43.92
N HIS A 180 -10.71 -20.26 45.15
CA HIS A 180 -10.85 -19.29 46.24
C HIS A 180 -9.54 -18.98 46.95
N PHE A 181 -8.60 -19.93 47.00
CA PHE A 181 -7.35 -19.79 47.77
C PHE A 181 -6.10 -19.48 46.93
N PHE A 182 -6.08 -19.77 45.63
CA PHE A 182 -4.87 -19.58 44.79
C PHE A 182 -5.11 -18.58 43.64
N VAL A 183 -4.37 -17.48 43.63
CA VAL A 183 -4.38 -16.45 42.57
C VAL A 183 -4.08 -17.03 41.18
N THR A 184 -3.21 -18.05 41.12
CA THR A 184 -2.82 -18.75 39.88
C THR A 184 -4.00 -19.45 39.20
N SER A 185 -4.97 -19.96 39.97
CA SER A 185 -6.16 -20.62 39.41
C SER A 185 -7.11 -19.62 38.74
N HIS A 186 -7.23 -18.40 39.28
CA HIS A 186 -8.03 -17.32 38.70
C HIS A 186 -7.39 -16.80 37.40
N LEU A 187 -6.07 -16.62 37.39
CA LEU A 187 -5.31 -16.22 36.20
C LEU A 187 -5.45 -17.25 35.07
N LEU A 188 -5.34 -18.53 35.39
CA LEU A 188 -5.45 -19.61 34.40
C LEU A 188 -6.86 -19.73 33.81
N GLN A 189 -7.89 -19.46 34.62
CA GLN A 189 -9.27 -19.39 34.13
C GLN A 189 -9.49 -18.17 33.23
N MET A 190 -9.00 -16.99 33.61
CA MET A 190 -9.07 -15.80 32.75
C MET A 190 -8.34 -16.01 31.41
N LEU A 191 -7.14 -16.59 31.44
CA LEU A 191 -6.39 -16.92 30.22
C LEU A 191 -7.13 -17.92 29.35
N TRP A 192 -7.76 -18.94 29.94
CA TRP A 192 -8.57 -19.90 29.20
C TRP A 192 -9.77 -19.22 28.52
N ASP A 193 -10.51 -18.41 29.27
CA ASP A 193 -11.71 -17.73 28.77
C ASP A 193 -11.38 -16.68 27.69
N GLN A 194 -10.17 -16.09 27.70
CA GLN A 194 -9.71 -15.12 26.70
C GLN A 194 -9.03 -15.74 25.48
N LEU A 195 -8.31 -16.86 25.65
CA LEU A 195 -7.43 -17.41 24.61
C LEU A 195 -7.95 -18.71 24.00
N VAL A 196 -9.02 -19.30 24.51
CA VAL A 196 -9.64 -20.51 23.93
C VAL A 196 -10.99 -20.14 23.35
N SER A 197 -11.27 -20.63 22.13
CA SER A 197 -12.57 -20.48 21.48
C SER A 197 -13.69 -21.07 22.36
N GLU A 198 -14.87 -20.44 22.40
CA GLU A 198 -16.05 -20.96 23.10
C GLU A 198 -16.39 -22.40 22.65
N ARG A 199 -16.13 -22.70 21.37
CA ARG A 199 -16.34 -24.01 20.74
C ARG A 199 -15.22 -25.01 21.03
N ASN A 200 -14.14 -24.59 21.69
CA ASN A 200 -12.93 -25.38 22.03
C ASN A 200 -12.22 -26.00 20.81
N ASP A 201 -12.34 -25.35 19.65
CA ASP A 201 -11.71 -25.76 18.38
C ASP A 201 -10.46 -24.94 18.02
N ALA A 202 -10.20 -23.84 18.74
CA ALA A 202 -9.04 -22.98 18.50
C ALA A 202 -8.46 -22.46 19.81
N MET A 203 -7.15 -22.22 19.80
CA MET A 203 -6.40 -21.64 20.91
C MET A 203 -5.46 -20.54 20.40
N LEU A 204 -5.41 -19.44 21.12
CA LEU A 204 -4.53 -18.31 20.91
C LEU A 204 -3.29 -18.43 21.79
N THR A 205 -2.12 -18.21 21.21
CA THR A 205 -0.87 -17.99 21.95
C THR A 205 -0.38 -16.59 21.63
N MET A 206 -0.18 -15.79 22.68
CA MET A 206 0.26 -14.40 22.55
C MET A 206 1.78 -14.34 22.61
N ILE A 207 2.39 -13.50 21.78
CA ILE A 207 3.85 -13.32 21.74
C ILE A 207 4.16 -11.83 21.96
N ASN A 208 4.83 -11.43 23.04
CA ASN A 208 5.04 -10.02 23.35
C ASN A 208 6.54 -9.66 23.24
N PRO A 209 7.11 -9.57 22.03
CA PRO A 209 8.51 -9.19 21.86
C PRO A 209 8.74 -7.74 22.29
N ARG A 210 9.88 -7.47 22.94
CA ARG A 210 10.27 -6.13 23.39
C ARG A 210 10.89 -5.30 22.26
N MET A 211 10.12 -5.01 21.22
CA MET A 211 10.57 -4.26 20.05
C MET A 211 9.47 -3.42 19.43
N ASP A 212 9.83 -2.45 18.59
CA ASP A 212 8.85 -1.68 17.83
C ASP A 212 8.21 -2.57 16.74
N PRO A 213 6.87 -2.68 16.68
CA PRO A 213 6.17 -3.47 15.68
C PRO A 213 6.42 -3.10 14.22
N PHE A 214 6.82 -1.88 13.94
CA PHE A 214 7.03 -1.38 12.58
C PHE A 214 8.51 -1.22 12.23
N SER A 215 9.41 -1.79 13.07
CA SER A 215 10.85 -1.86 12.80
C SER A 215 11.21 -2.94 11.78
N ASN A 216 12.33 -2.79 11.07
CA ASN A 216 12.81 -3.82 10.14
C ASN A 216 13.06 -5.17 10.84
N GLU A 217 13.53 -5.13 12.10
CA GLU A 217 13.71 -6.33 12.91
C GLU A 217 12.38 -7.06 13.15
N ALA A 218 11.27 -6.33 13.34
CA ALA A 218 9.95 -6.93 13.48
C ALA A 218 9.47 -7.60 12.19
N PHE A 219 9.73 -6.99 11.04
CA PHE A 219 9.47 -7.62 9.74
C PHE A 219 10.28 -8.91 9.57
N ASP A 220 11.56 -8.90 9.97
CA ASP A 220 12.41 -10.09 9.93
C ASP A 220 11.94 -11.19 10.89
N LEU A 221 11.55 -10.81 12.12
CA LEU A 221 10.96 -11.73 13.09
C LEU A 221 9.73 -12.42 12.51
N VAL A 222 8.78 -11.67 11.93
CA VAL A 222 7.59 -12.25 11.30
C VAL A 222 7.96 -13.20 10.14
N ARG A 223 8.97 -12.87 9.32
CA ARG A 223 9.46 -13.77 8.26
C ARG A 223 10.05 -15.06 8.82
N VAL A 224 10.78 -15.00 9.94
CA VAL A 224 11.36 -16.18 10.60
C VAL A 224 10.25 -17.02 11.23
N LEU A 225 9.32 -16.40 11.96
CA LEU A 225 8.18 -17.09 12.58
C LEU A 225 7.30 -17.78 11.52
N ARG A 226 6.96 -17.11 10.41
CA ARG A 226 6.19 -17.72 9.32
C ARG A 226 6.88 -18.95 8.72
N ARG A 227 8.20 -18.86 8.50
CA ARG A 227 9.00 -19.99 7.98
C ARG A 227 9.07 -21.14 8.99
N GLY A 228 9.29 -20.83 10.27
CA GLY A 228 9.31 -21.83 11.35
C GLY A 228 7.96 -22.54 11.50
N LEU A 229 6.86 -21.78 11.47
CA LEU A 229 5.50 -22.32 11.53
C LEU A 229 5.16 -23.16 10.30
N ALA A 230 5.54 -22.73 9.09
CA ALA A 230 5.29 -23.51 7.87
C ALA A 230 6.06 -24.84 7.86
N ASN A 231 7.29 -24.85 8.38
CA ASN A 231 8.05 -26.08 8.53
C ASN A 231 7.40 -27.00 9.57
N TYR A 232 6.99 -26.45 10.72
CA TYR A 232 6.34 -27.21 11.77
C TYR A 232 4.95 -27.73 11.37
N THR A 233 4.13 -26.96 10.66
CA THR A 233 2.84 -27.43 10.14
C THR A 233 3.02 -28.58 9.16
N SER A 234 4.03 -28.51 8.29
CA SER A 234 4.32 -29.59 7.34
C SER A 234 4.78 -30.88 8.03
N ASP A 235 5.58 -30.77 9.09
CA ASP A 235 6.03 -31.91 9.90
C ASP A 235 4.90 -32.49 10.75
N ALA A 236 4.09 -31.62 11.35
CA ALA A 236 2.88 -31.97 12.10
C ALA A 236 1.72 -32.50 11.22
N GLN A 237 1.85 -32.47 9.89
CA GLN A 237 0.91 -33.10 8.95
C GLN A 237 1.44 -34.42 8.36
N GLY A 238 2.66 -34.83 8.71
CA GLY A 238 3.22 -36.12 8.29
C GLY A 238 2.47 -37.33 8.87
N LYS A 239 2.61 -38.50 8.23
CA LYS A 239 1.95 -39.77 8.60
C LYS A 239 2.29 -40.33 10.01
N GLY A 240 2.99 -39.57 10.85
CA GLY A 240 3.34 -39.90 12.24
C GLY A 240 3.09 -38.77 13.24
N ALA A 241 2.32 -37.73 12.86
CA ALA A 241 2.04 -36.62 13.75
C ALA A 241 1.11 -37.01 14.91
N ALA A 242 1.43 -36.50 16.12
CA ALA A 242 0.67 -36.74 17.34
C ALA A 242 -0.79 -36.28 17.25
N VAL A 243 -1.06 -35.26 16.41
CA VAL A 243 -2.39 -34.67 16.25
C VAL A 243 -2.59 -34.30 14.78
N GLN A 244 -3.48 -35.01 14.08
CA GLN A 244 -3.76 -34.76 12.66
C GLN A 244 -4.70 -33.56 12.48
N GLY A 245 -4.42 -32.68 11.52
CA GLY A 245 -5.32 -31.57 11.14
C GLY A 245 -5.08 -30.24 11.88
N LEU A 246 -4.00 -30.12 12.65
CA LEU A 246 -3.57 -28.84 13.23
C LEU A 246 -3.05 -27.88 12.15
N GLU A 247 -3.55 -26.65 12.16
CA GLU A 247 -3.03 -25.54 11.35
C GLU A 247 -2.60 -24.40 12.27
N PHE A 248 -1.34 -23.95 12.11
CA PHE A 248 -0.79 -22.83 12.86
C PHE A 248 -0.80 -21.57 11.98
N LYS A 249 -1.52 -20.54 12.41
CA LYS A 249 -1.60 -19.23 11.74
C LYS A 249 -1.00 -18.16 12.61
N LEU A 250 -0.32 -17.21 11.99
CA LEU A 250 0.26 -16.05 12.65
C LEU A 250 -0.53 -14.80 12.25
N LEU A 251 -1.20 -14.18 13.21
CA LEU A 251 -1.85 -12.87 13.05
C LEU A 251 -1.05 -11.84 13.84
N SER A 252 -0.66 -10.74 13.20
CA SER A 252 -0.07 -9.59 13.90
C SER A 252 -0.30 -8.31 13.11
N ALA A 253 -0.14 -7.14 13.74
CA ALA A 253 -0.23 -5.86 13.03
C ALA A 253 0.81 -5.78 11.88
N THR A 254 2.05 -6.20 12.15
CA THR A 254 3.14 -6.26 11.16
C THR A 254 2.87 -7.30 10.09
N GLY A 255 2.37 -8.48 10.48
CA GLY A 255 1.96 -9.52 9.54
C GLY A 255 0.84 -9.07 8.61
N ALA A 256 -0.20 -8.41 9.14
CA ALA A 256 -1.29 -7.86 8.34
C ALA A 256 -0.80 -6.78 7.36
N MET A 257 0.14 -5.93 7.80
CA MET A 257 0.79 -4.93 6.95
C MET A 257 1.63 -5.61 5.85
N MET A 258 2.42 -6.63 6.19
CA MET A 258 3.18 -7.43 5.22
C MET A 258 2.26 -8.11 4.20
N ASP A 259 1.17 -8.71 4.64
CA ASP A 259 0.20 -9.39 3.77
C ASP A 259 -0.49 -8.40 2.84
N THR A 260 -0.78 -7.19 3.33
CA THR A 260 -1.33 -6.11 2.51
C THR A 260 -0.30 -5.63 1.48
N MET A 261 0.97 -5.44 1.88
CA MET A 261 2.06 -5.07 0.97
C MET A 261 2.28 -6.14 -0.11
N GLU A 262 2.29 -7.41 0.27
CA GLU A 262 2.54 -8.53 -0.64
C GLU A 262 1.37 -8.70 -1.62
N SER A 263 0.14 -8.72 -1.12
CA SER A 263 -1.06 -8.84 -1.96
C SER A 263 -1.24 -7.65 -2.90
N THR A 264 -0.95 -6.43 -2.43
CA THR A 264 -1.00 -5.22 -3.26
C THR A 264 0.16 -5.20 -4.26
N GLY A 265 1.38 -5.51 -3.83
CA GLY A 265 2.57 -5.52 -4.68
C GLY A 265 2.47 -6.55 -5.81
N PHE A 266 1.93 -7.73 -5.52
CA PHE A 266 1.68 -8.75 -6.55
C PHE A 266 0.68 -8.29 -7.61
N ARG A 267 -0.35 -7.52 -7.21
CA ARG A 267 -1.39 -7.01 -8.12
C ARG A 267 -1.01 -5.69 -8.79
N LEU A 268 -0.09 -4.92 -8.23
CA LEU A 268 0.29 -3.59 -8.74
C LEU A 268 0.74 -3.66 -10.21
N LEU A 269 1.69 -4.55 -10.52
CA LEU A 269 2.24 -4.65 -11.87
C LEU A 269 1.17 -5.06 -12.89
N PRO A 270 0.38 -6.15 -12.69
CA PRO A 270 -0.74 -6.48 -13.56
C PRO A 270 -1.76 -5.35 -13.72
N SER A 271 -2.20 -4.72 -12.62
CA SER A 271 -3.19 -3.64 -12.66
C SER A 271 -2.68 -2.42 -13.42
N PHE A 272 -1.45 -1.99 -13.16
CA PHE A 272 -0.84 -0.87 -13.85
C PHE A 272 -0.62 -1.16 -15.34
N THR A 273 -0.18 -2.38 -15.70
CA THR A 273 -0.08 -2.80 -17.11
C THR A 273 -1.44 -2.78 -17.80
N ILE A 274 -2.51 -3.27 -17.15
CA ILE A 274 -3.87 -3.21 -17.69
C ILE A 274 -4.31 -1.76 -17.89
N CYS A 275 -4.07 -0.87 -16.93
CA CYS A 275 -4.37 0.55 -17.06
C CYS A 275 -3.64 1.17 -18.27
N VAL A 276 -2.34 0.92 -18.41
CA VAL A 276 -1.54 1.41 -19.54
C VAL A 276 -2.07 0.87 -20.88
N ILE A 277 -2.45 -0.41 -20.96
CA ILE A 277 -3.05 -1.01 -22.17
C ILE A 277 -4.39 -0.35 -22.48
N ILE A 278 -5.26 -0.15 -21.50
CA ILE A 278 -6.57 0.48 -21.69
C ILE A 278 -6.39 1.92 -22.17
N SER A 279 -5.51 2.69 -21.54
CA SER A 279 -5.17 4.06 -21.97
C SER A 279 -4.57 4.07 -23.38
N PHE A 280 -3.66 3.14 -23.68
CA PHE A 280 -3.07 2.99 -25.01
C PHE A 280 -4.15 2.77 -26.08
N VAL A 281 -5.04 1.80 -25.85
CA VAL A 281 -6.13 1.46 -26.78
C VAL A 281 -7.12 2.61 -26.90
N SER A 282 -7.48 3.25 -25.79
CA SER A 282 -8.41 4.39 -25.77
C SER A 282 -7.89 5.56 -26.63
N ILE A 283 -6.61 5.93 -26.46
CA ILE A 283 -5.96 6.98 -27.27
C ILE A 283 -5.87 6.55 -28.73
N ALA A 284 -5.46 5.30 -29.01
CA ALA A 284 -5.34 4.78 -30.36
C ALA A 284 -6.67 4.83 -31.12
N VAL A 285 -7.77 4.46 -30.46
CA VAL A 285 -9.13 4.47 -31.01
C VAL A 285 -9.63 5.89 -31.21
N THR A 286 -9.45 6.76 -30.21
CA THR A 286 -9.95 8.14 -30.22
C THR A 286 -9.33 8.95 -31.37
N PHE A 287 -8.01 8.86 -31.54
CA PHE A 287 -7.29 9.59 -32.59
C PHE A 287 -7.15 8.79 -33.89
N ARG A 288 -7.62 7.53 -33.92
CA ARG A 288 -7.43 6.58 -35.03
C ARG A 288 -5.96 6.49 -35.48
N ALA A 289 -5.05 6.63 -34.53
CA ALA A 289 -3.61 6.66 -34.77
C ALA A 289 -2.92 5.67 -33.81
N ALA A 290 -2.27 4.65 -34.37
CA ALA A 290 -1.75 3.54 -33.57
C ALA A 290 -0.44 3.88 -32.84
N LEU A 291 0.30 4.88 -33.32
CA LEU A 291 1.66 5.17 -32.85
C LEU A 291 1.73 6.40 -31.95
N ILE A 292 0.68 7.22 -31.90
CA ILE A 292 0.62 8.36 -30.97
C ILE A 292 0.61 7.96 -29.49
N PRO A 293 -0.08 6.88 -29.05
CA PRO A 293 -0.12 6.56 -27.62
C PRO A 293 1.26 6.20 -27.07
N PHE A 294 2.16 5.63 -27.89
CA PHE A 294 3.55 5.42 -27.48
C PHE A 294 4.27 6.72 -27.14
N LYS A 295 4.07 7.77 -27.93
CA LYS A 295 4.68 9.08 -27.69
C LYS A 295 4.11 9.75 -26.44
N LEU A 296 2.78 9.71 -26.26
CA LEU A 296 2.11 10.31 -25.10
C LEU A 296 2.40 9.54 -23.80
N LEU A 297 2.41 8.20 -23.85
CA LEU A 297 2.79 7.43 -22.66
C LEU A 297 4.25 7.67 -22.29
N PHE A 298 5.15 7.82 -23.28
CA PHE A 298 6.54 8.16 -23.01
C PHE A 298 6.68 9.53 -22.32
N THR A 299 5.87 10.53 -22.69
CA THR A 299 5.84 11.84 -22.02
C THR A 299 5.31 11.78 -20.60
N VAL A 300 4.57 10.73 -20.22
CA VAL A 300 4.08 10.51 -18.85
C VAL A 300 5.04 9.68 -18.00
N PHE A 301 5.59 8.60 -18.55
CA PHE A 301 6.49 7.70 -17.84
C PHE A 301 7.75 8.39 -17.33
N LEU A 302 8.31 9.26 -18.16
CA LEU A 302 9.61 9.86 -17.89
C LEU A 302 9.54 10.89 -16.74
N PRO A 303 8.56 11.83 -16.69
CA PRO A 303 8.32 12.69 -15.53
C PRO A 303 7.90 11.97 -14.27
N MET A 304 7.18 10.85 -14.40
CA MET A 304 6.85 10.01 -13.25
C MET A 304 8.12 9.51 -12.54
N THR A 305 9.18 9.13 -13.28
CA THR A 305 10.47 8.79 -12.66
C THR A 305 11.12 9.98 -11.95
N TRP A 306 10.96 11.19 -12.49
CA TRP A 306 11.48 12.41 -11.86
C TRP A 306 10.76 12.72 -10.56
N SER A 307 9.43 12.53 -10.52
CA SER A 307 8.61 12.76 -9.33
C SER A 307 8.99 11.83 -8.18
N TYR A 308 9.20 10.54 -8.45
CA TYR A 308 9.70 9.62 -7.41
C TYR A 308 11.13 9.94 -7.01
N GLY A 309 12.00 10.27 -7.96
CA GLY A 309 13.37 10.70 -7.67
C GLY A 309 13.42 11.93 -6.76
N ALA A 310 12.58 12.93 -7.05
CA ALA A 310 12.46 14.13 -6.22
C ALA A 310 11.90 13.82 -4.83
N THR A 311 10.91 12.93 -4.76
CA THR A 311 10.36 12.49 -3.46
C THR A 311 11.42 11.78 -2.63
N LEU A 312 12.27 10.93 -3.25
CA LEU A 312 13.41 10.32 -2.56
C LEU A 312 14.40 11.38 -2.10
N LEU A 313 14.77 12.36 -2.93
CA LEU A 313 15.69 13.44 -2.50
C LEU A 313 15.15 14.23 -1.30
N VAL A 314 13.84 14.45 -1.22
CA VAL A 314 13.25 15.22 -0.12
C VAL A 314 13.15 14.42 1.16
N PHE A 315 12.62 13.20 1.10
CA PHE A 315 12.31 12.43 2.30
C PHE A 315 13.40 11.44 2.71
N ASP A 316 14.26 11.02 1.79
CA ASP A 316 15.46 10.21 2.07
C ASP A 316 16.68 11.12 2.32
N ASP A 317 17.04 11.97 1.36
CA ASP A 317 18.26 12.79 1.48
C ASP A 317 18.07 14.07 2.32
N GLY A 318 16.84 14.36 2.75
CA GLY A 318 16.53 15.52 3.59
C GLY A 318 16.83 16.86 2.94
N VAL A 319 16.85 16.93 1.59
CA VAL A 319 17.23 18.15 0.87
C VAL A 319 16.41 19.33 1.38
N LEU A 320 15.09 19.22 1.52
CA LEU A 320 14.25 20.36 1.93
C LEU A 320 14.19 20.61 3.45
N GLU A 321 15.04 19.97 4.27
CA GLU A 321 15.05 20.16 5.72
C GLU A 321 15.28 21.62 6.14
N TRP A 322 16.11 22.37 5.38
CA TRP A 322 16.39 23.78 5.65
C TRP A 322 15.15 24.67 5.63
N THR A 323 14.07 24.23 4.98
CA THR A 323 12.83 25.01 4.87
C THR A 323 12.07 25.12 6.19
N GLY A 324 12.36 24.24 7.16
CA GLY A 324 11.69 24.20 8.45
C GLY A 324 10.20 23.83 8.38
N VAL A 325 9.71 23.39 7.21
CA VAL A 325 8.32 22.95 7.05
C VAL A 325 8.20 21.53 7.60
N PRO A 326 7.38 21.29 8.66
CA PRO A 326 7.28 19.97 9.28
C PRO A 326 6.84 18.87 8.29
N GLY A 327 6.08 19.24 7.28
CA GLY A 327 5.62 18.36 6.22
C GLY A 327 6.67 17.87 5.23
N LEU A 328 7.79 18.60 5.11
CA LEU A 328 8.87 18.30 4.18
C LEU A 328 10.13 17.84 4.91
N ALA A 329 10.03 17.65 6.23
CA ALA A 329 11.11 17.08 7.01
C ALA A 329 11.39 15.65 6.54
N PRO A 330 12.67 15.24 6.47
CA PRO A 330 13.00 13.83 6.27
C PRO A 330 12.31 13.02 7.36
N THR A 331 11.61 11.96 6.94
CA THR A 331 10.96 11.05 7.87
C THR A 331 12.05 10.24 8.57
N PRO A 332 12.25 10.39 9.91
CA PRO A 332 13.28 9.64 10.61
C PRO A 332 12.93 8.16 10.53
N ALA A 333 13.86 7.38 9.99
CA ALA A 333 13.74 5.94 9.98
C ALA A 333 14.47 5.35 11.20
N PRO A 334 13.85 4.38 11.90
CA PRO A 334 14.39 3.74 13.10
C PRO A 334 15.78 3.11 12.95
N THR A 335 16.15 2.81 11.71
CA THR A 335 17.31 1.99 11.35
C THR A 335 18.38 2.79 10.60
N GLY A 336 18.25 4.13 10.57
CA GLY A 336 19.19 5.01 9.86
C GLY A 336 19.02 5.03 8.33
N ALA A 337 17.92 4.52 7.79
CA ALA A 337 17.58 4.60 6.36
C ALA A 337 16.21 5.24 6.16
N SER A 338 16.21 6.56 6.05
CA SER A 338 15.08 7.40 5.63
C SER A 338 14.43 6.86 4.34
N GLY A 339 13.12 7.05 4.16
CA GLY A 339 12.45 6.39 3.04
C GLY A 339 10.99 6.76 2.80
N ILE A 340 10.52 6.41 1.60
CA ILE A 340 9.15 6.62 1.15
C ILE A 340 8.25 5.49 1.65
N HIS A 341 7.08 5.82 2.18
CA HIS A 341 6.05 4.87 2.59
C HIS A 341 5.57 4.06 1.37
N TRP A 342 5.50 2.74 1.52
CA TRP A 342 5.09 1.81 0.45
C TRP A 342 3.77 2.21 -0.26
N THR A 343 2.77 2.72 0.47
CA THR A 343 1.49 3.16 -0.13
C THR A 343 1.64 4.31 -1.13
N VAL A 344 2.65 5.17 -0.98
CA VAL A 344 2.89 6.26 -1.94
C VAL A 344 3.18 5.64 -3.30
N PHE A 345 4.07 4.65 -3.36
CA PHE A 345 4.38 3.92 -4.59
C PHE A 345 3.20 3.09 -5.11
N MET A 346 2.29 2.63 -4.24
CA MET A 346 1.11 1.87 -4.68
C MET A 346 0.02 2.76 -5.29
N LEU A 347 -0.20 3.96 -4.74
CA LEU A 347 -1.34 4.81 -5.10
C LEU A 347 -1.01 5.85 -6.16
N THR A 348 0.19 6.45 -6.10
CA THR A 348 0.52 7.55 -7.00
C THR A 348 0.72 7.16 -8.47
N PRO A 349 1.17 5.95 -8.87
CA PRO A 349 1.33 5.62 -10.29
C PRO A 349 0.09 5.83 -11.13
N CYS A 350 -1.05 5.35 -10.64
CA CYS A 350 -2.32 5.45 -11.35
C CYS A 350 -2.83 6.90 -11.36
N LEU A 351 -2.63 7.65 -10.26
CA LEU A 351 -2.98 9.06 -10.18
C LEU A 351 -2.15 9.91 -11.15
N LEU A 352 -0.83 9.69 -11.18
CA LEU A 352 0.09 10.40 -12.06
C LEU A 352 -0.19 10.06 -13.52
N LEU A 353 -0.42 8.79 -13.83
CA LEU A 353 -0.81 8.35 -15.16
C LEU A 353 -2.10 9.03 -15.63
N GLY A 354 -3.14 9.03 -14.80
CA GLY A 354 -4.42 9.66 -15.14
C GLY A 354 -4.30 11.17 -15.32
N LEU A 355 -3.71 11.86 -14.35
CA LEU A 355 -3.56 13.32 -14.39
C LEU A 355 -2.75 13.79 -15.60
N ALA A 356 -1.63 13.13 -15.90
CA ALA A 356 -0.77 13.53 -17.02
C ALA A 356 -1.36 13.14 -18.39
N LEU A 357 -2.07 12.00 -18.48
CA LEU A 357 -2.69 11.59 -19.74
C LEU A 357 -3.89 12.45 -20.14
N ASP A 358 -4.77 12.83 -19.21
CA ASP A 358 -5.93 13.71 -19.50
C ASP A 358 -5.48 15.01 -20.18
N TYR A 359 -4.37 15.47 -19.65
CA TYR A 359 -3.61 16.61 -20.04
C TYR A 359 -2.99 16.47 -21.43
N ASP A 360 -2.23 15.43 -21.69
CA ASP A 360 -1.67 15.16 -23.02
C ASP A 360 -2.77 15.00 -24.09
N ILE A 361 -3.88 14.34 -23.75
CA ILE A 361 -5.04 14.17 -24.63
C ILE A 361 -5.67 15.54 -24.96
N PHE A 362 -5.84 16.42 -23.98
CA PHE A 362 -6.44 17.75 -24.22
C PHE A 362 -5.60 18.60 -25.18
N LEU A 363 -4.28 18.60 -25.00
CA LEU A 363 -3.36 19.31 -25.90
C LEU A 363 -3.38 18.66 -27.29
N PHE A 364 -3.18 17.33 -27.36
CA PHE A 364 -3.11 16.63 -28.64
C PHE A 364 -4.41 16.72 -29.43
N THR A 365 -5.58 16.77 -28.76
CA THR A 365 -6.87 17.01 -29.41
C THR A 365 -6.87 18.32 -30.19
N ARG A 366 -6.38 19.42 -29.59
CA ARG A 366 -6.29 20.70 -30.31
C ARG A 366 -5.26 20.68 -31.43
N VAL A 367 -4.13 20.02 -31.23
CA VAL A 367 -3.15 19.81 -32.31
C VAL A 367 -3.78 19.03 -33.47
N TRP A 368 -4.55 17.99 -33.17
CA TRP A 368 -5.23 17.16 -34.15
C TRP A 368 -6.31 17.94 -34.91
N GLU A 369 -7.09 18.79 -34.23
CA GLU A 369 -8.07 19.69 -34.85
C GLU A 369 -7.41 20.65 -35.84
N PHE A 370 -6.35 21.36 -35.43
CA PHE A 370 -5.64 22.27 -36.32
C PHE A 370 -5.00 21.52 -37.50
N ARG A 371 -4.42 20.35 -37.25
CA ARG A 371 -3.87 19.53 -38.34
C ARG A 371 -4.95 19.10 -39.35
N SER A 372 -6.15 18.77 -38.85
CA SER A 372 -7.31 18.40 -39.66
C SER A 372 -7.88 19.58 -40.47
N GLN A 373 -7.68 20.82 -40.00
CA GLN A 373 -8.00 22.05 -40.74
C GLN A 373 -7.02 22.36 -41.87
N GLY A 374 -5.95 21.57 -42.02
CA GLY A 374 -4.95 21.72 -43.08
C GLY A 374 -3.74 22.56 -42.69
N PHE A 375 -3.57 22.88 -41.40
CA PHE A 375 -2.35 23.53 -40.92
C PHE A 375 -1.14 22.60 -40.95
N GLY A 376 0.08 23.15 -41.03
CA GLY A 376 1.32 22.36 -40.96
C GLY A 376 1.50 21.67 -39.60
N ASP A 377 2.33 20.62 -39.51
CA ASP A 377 2.51 19.89 -38.23
C ASP A 377 3.05 20.80 -37.11
N ARG A 378 4.06 21.62 -37.42
CA ARG A 378 4.65 22.58 -36.47
C ARG A 378 3.68 23.68 -36.08
N GLU A 379 2.88 24.13 -37.03
CA GLU A 379 1.81 25.12 -36.84
C GLU A 379 0.76 24.62 -35.89
N ALA A 380 0.24 23.42 -36.16
CA ALA A 380 -0.80 22.80 -35.37
C ALA A 380 -0.34 22.58 -33.92
N ILE A 381 0.92 22.20 -33.71
CA ILE A 381 1.51 22.08 -32.37
C ILE A 381 1.55 23.44 -31.66
N GLN A 382 2.00 24.50 -32.33
CA GLN A 382 2.09 25.84 -31.75
C GLN A 382 0.71 26.43 -31.42
N LEU A 383 -0.23 26.31 -32.35
CA LEU A 383 -1.62 26.77 -32.17
C LEU A 383 -2.32 25.97 -31.07
N GLY A 384 -2.13 24.64 -31.04
CA GLY A 384 -2.68 23.77 -29.99
C GLY A 384 -2.15 24.15 -28.60
N LEU A 385 -0.84 24.42 -28.49
CA LEU A 385 -0.24 24.86 -27.24
C LEU A 385 -0.74 26.25 -26.81
N ALA A 386 -0.84 27.20 -27.74
CA ALA A 386 -1.35 28.53 -27.46
C ALA A 386 -2.82 28.52 -27.02
N ALA A 387 -3.64 27.66 -27.63
CA ALA A 387 -5.06 27.54 -27.30
C ALA A 387 -5.33 26.87 -25.96
N THR A 388 -4.50 25.90 -25.56
CA THR A 388 -4.74 25.09 -24.34
C THR A 388 -3.92 25.56 -23.14
N GLY A 389 -2.80 26.25 -23.36
CA GLY A 389 -1.84 26.66 -22.34
C GLY A 389 -2.46 27.33 -21.11
N PRO A 390 -3.30 28.39 -21.25
CA PRO A 390 -3.89 29.09 -20.11
C PRO A 390 -4.79 28.19 -19.25
N ILE A 391 -5.64 27.38 -19.88
CA ILE A 391 -6.62 26.50 -19.19
C ILE A 391 -5.88 25.46 -18.35
N ILE A 392 -4.89 24.82 -18.97
CA ILE A 392 -4.10 23.79 -18.30
C ILE A 392 -3.26 24.38 -17.18
N SER A 393 -2.61 25.52 -17.41
CA SER A 393 -1.72 26.14 -16.40
C SER A 393 -2.51 26.52 -15.15
N GLN A 394 -3.73 27.04 -15.33
CA GLN A 394 -4.64 27.34 -14.22
C GLN A 394 -5.06 26.05 -13.48
N ALA A 395 -5.44 25.00 -14.20
CA ALA A 395 -5.80 23.72 -13.60
C ALA A 395 -4.64 23.09 -12.80
N GLY A 396 -3.43 23.10 -13.37
CA GLY A 396 -2.22 22.60 -12.71
C GLY A 396 -1.86 23.37 -11.44
N LEU A 397 -2.04 24.69 -11.43
CA LEU A 397 -1.86 25.52 -10.23
C LEU A 397 -2.90 25.19 -9.15
N ILE A 398 -4.17 25.01 -9.51
CA ILE A 398 -5.23 24.65 -8.56
C ILE A 398 -4.96 23.28 -7.93
N PHE A 399 -4.60 22.27 -8.74
CA PHE A 399 -4.25 20.94 -8.21
C PHE A 399 -3.01 20.98 -7.33
N SER A 400 -1.98 21.74 -7.73
CA SER A 400 -0.77 21.88 -6.92
C SER A 400 -1.05 22.55 -5.58
N LEU A 401 -1.90 23.58 -5.54
CA LEU A 401 -2.31 24.20 -4.28
C LEU A 401 -3.11 23.21 -3.41
N THR A 402 -3.97 22.39 -4.01
CA THR A 402 -4.76 21.39 -3.30
C THR A 402 -3.88 20.31 -2.69
N PHE A 403 -2.95 19.75 -3.47
CA PHE A 403 -2.01 18.74 -2.98
C PHE A 403 -0.98 19.33 -2.01
N ALA A 404 -0.65 20.62 -2.10
CA ALA A 404 0.19 21.29 -1.12
C ALA A 404 -0.43 21.29 0.28
N MET A 405 -1.76 21.30 0.40
CA MET A 405 -2.43 21.16 1.71
C MET A 405 -2.17 19.79 2.33
N MET A 406 -1.97 18.74 1.53
CA MET A 406 -1.60 17.42 2.04
C MET A 406 -0.20 17.40 2.65
N ILE A 407 0.71 18.27 2.19
CA ILE A 407 2.06 18.46 2.75
C ILE A 407 1.98 19.05 4.15
N LEU A 408 1.01 19.94 4.41
CA LEU A 408 0.81 20.55 5.73
C LEU A 408 0.15 19.60 6.74
N GLY A 409 -0.16 18.37 6.33
CA GLY A 409 -0.75 17.36 7.17
C GLY A 409 0.19 16.90 8.30
N SER A 410 -0.41 16.35 9.35
CA SER A 410 0.34 15.70 10.45
C SER A 410 0.72 14.25 10.15
N VAL A 411 0.21 13.68 9.05
CA VAL A 411 0.42 12.28 8.67
C VAL A 411 1.55 12.22 7.63
N PRO A 412 2.70 11.60 7.94
CA PRO A 412 3.85 11.58 7.03
C PRO A 412 3.54 11.02 5.64
N VAL A 413 2.69 10.00 5.57
CA VAL A 413 2.25 9.38 4.31
C VAL A 413 1.51 10.37 3.42
N SER A 414 0.64 11.19 4.02
CA SER A 414 -0.06 12.27 3.30
C SER A 414 0.93 13.29 2.77
N ASN A 415 1.94 13.63 3.57
CA ASN A 415 2.91 14.65 3.21
C ASN A 415 3.78 14.21 2.03
N GLN A 416 4.25 12.96 2.06
CA GLN A 416 5.01 12.33 0.97
C GLN A 416 4.18 12.25 -0.33
N MET A 417 2.92 11.82 -0.23
CA MET A 417 2.01 11.77 -1.37
C MET A 417 1.73 13.17 -1.93
N GLY A 418 1.46 14.13 -1.06
CA GLY A 418 1.24 15.53 -1.41
C GLY A 418 2.43 16.10 -2.18
N PHE A 419 3.65 15.95 -1.66
CA PHE A 419 4.85 16.43 -2.33
C PHE A 419 5.05 15.78 -3.70
N CYS A 420 4.92 14.45 -3.78
CA CYS A 420 5.04 13.71 -5.04
C CYS A 420 4.06 14.23 -6.10
N LEU A 421 2.80 14.44 -5.73
CA LEU A 421 1.76 14.95 -6.61
C LEU A 421 1.99 16.41 -7.01
N VAL A 422 2.36 17.29 -6.08
CA VAL A 422 2.67 18.70 -6.36
C VAL A 422 3.83 18.80 -7.35
N PHE A 423 4.93 18.10 -7.07
CA PHE A 423 6.10 18.12 -7.94
C PHE A 423 5.73 17.60 -9.34
N SER A 424 5.01 16.49 -9.40
CA SER A 424 4.63 15.90 -10.69
C SER A 424 3.74 16.81 -11.52
N VAL A 425 2.72 17.43 -10.91
CA VAL A 425 1.80 18.34 -11.62
C VAL A 425 2.53 19.60 -12.08
N MET A 426 3.40 20.17 -11.26
CA MET A 426 4.19 21.36 -11.64
C MET A 426 5.15 21.06 -12.78
N VAL A 427 5.87 19.96 -12.71
CA VAL A 427 6.78 19.53 -13.78
C VAL A 427 6.00 19.22 -15.05
N ASP A 428 4.85 18.55 -14.96
CA ASP A 428 4.01 18.27 -16.13
C ASP A 428 3.53 19.56 -16.81
N THR A 429 2.97 20.47 -16.02
CA THR A 429 2.37 21.72 -16.50
C THR A 429 3.41 22.64 -17.14
N PHE A 430 4.56 22.84 -16.49
CA PHE A 430 5.52 23.86 -16.89
C PHE A 430 6.68 23.34 -17.74
N VAL A 431 7.10 22.08 -17.59
CA VAL A 431 8.27 21.53 -18.29
C VAL A 431 7.84 20.55 -19.38
N VAL A 432 7.04 19.55 -19.01
CA VAL A 432 6.67 18.47 -19.92
C VAL A 432 5.85 19.03 -21.06
N ARG A 433 4.82 19.80 -20.75
CA ARG A 433 3.90 20.28 -21.77
C ARG A 433 4.43 21.40 -22.65
N THR A 434 5.20 22.31 -22.08
CA THR A 434 5.69 23.48 -22.83
C THR A 434 6.90 23.11 -23.69
N VAL A 435 7.66 22.08 -23.28
CA VAL A 435 8.92 21.69 -23.90
C VAL A 435 8.90 20.25 -24.43
N LEU A 436 8.71 19.27 -23.55
CA LEU A 436 8.91 17.85 -23.88
C LEU A 436 7.88 17.32 -24.89
N VAL A 437 6.59 17.59 -24.69
CA VAL A 437 5.49 17.13 -25.54
C VAL A 437 5.58 17.73 -26.94
N PRO A 438 5.69 19.07 -27.13
CA PRO A 438 5.89 19.66 -28.45
C PRO A 438 7.13 19.13 -29.16
N ALA A 439 8.22 18.90 -28.44
CA ALA A 439 9.44 18.37 -29.01
C ALA A 439 9.26 16.92 -29.51
N ILE A 440 8.63 16.05 -28.71
CA ILE A 440 8.34 14.65 -29.08
C ILE A 440 7.32 14.55 -30.22
N LEU A 441 6.29 15.41 -30.22
CA LEU A 441 5.35 15.47 -31.35
C LEU A 441 6.02 15.99 -32.63
N SER A 442 7.01 16.87 -32.51
CA SER A 442 7.76 17.37 -33.65
C SER A 442 8.79 16.37 -34.21
N LEU A 443 9.22 15.40 -33.38
CA LEU A 443 10.02 14.26 -33.81
C LEU A 443 9.09 13.34 -34.61
N SER A 444 9.45 13.04 -35.85
CA SER A 444 8.67 12.16 -36.77
C SER A 444 7.16 12.46 -36.84
N PRO A 445 6.75 13.60 -37.44
CA PRO A 445 5.35 14.03 -37.50
C PRO A 445 4.40 13.03 -38.17
N TRP A 446 4.89 12.27 -39.16
CA TRP A 446 4.11 11.26 -39.86
C TRP A 446 3.60 10.14 -38.94
N LEU A 447 4.38 9.79 -37.88
CA LEU A 447 3.98 8.77 -36.90
C LEU A 447 2.80 9.23 -36.04
N ASN A 448 2.60 10.54 -35.88
CA ASN A 448 1.55 11.06 -34.99
C ASN A 448 0.14 10.71 -35.47
N TYR A 449 -0.01 10.49 -36.78
CA TYR A 449 -1.31 10.32 -37.41
C TYR A 449 -1.48 8.95 -38.06
N TRP A 450 -0.42 8.15 -38.18
CA TRP A 450 -0.47 6.84 -38.85
C TRP A 450 -1.45 5.88 -38.16
N PRO A 451 -2.33 5.18 -38.90
CA PRO A 451 -2.40 5.04 -40.36
C PRO A 451 -3.28 6.10 -41.09
N MET A 452 -3.91 7.00 -40.35
CA MET A 452 -4.75 8.04 -40.92
C MET A 452 -3.91 9.04 -41.73
N ARG A 453 -4.37 9.38 -42.94
CA ARG A 453 -3.76 10.42 -43.77
C ARG A 453 -4.38 11.77 -43.43
N MET A 454 -3.55 12.70 -43.00
CA MET A 454 -3.96 14.09 -42.76
C MET A 454 -3.99 14.88 -44.09
N PRO A 455 -4.81 15.95 -44.19
CA PRO A 455 -4.83 16.81 -45.36
C PRO A 455 -3.44 17.39 -45.67
N GLU A 456 -3.18 17.73 -46.94
CA GLU A 456 -1.96 18.45 -47.30
C GLU A 456 -1.89 19.78 -46.55
N ALA A 457 -0.69 20.07 -46.01
CA ALA A 457 -0.47 21.28 -45.22
C ALA A 457 -0.54 22.52 -46.13
N ARG A 458 -1.46 23.44 -45.81
CA ARG A 458 -1.54 24.78 -46.40
C ARG A 458 -0.79 25.75 -45.50
N TYR A 459 0.42 26.12 -45.89
CA TYR A 459 1.23 27.10 -45.16
C TYR A 459 0.75 28.53 -45.44
N ARG A 460 -0.42 28.90 -44.90
CA ARG A 460 -1.10 30.17 -45.22
C ARG A 460 -0.30 31.42 -44.80
N TRP A 461 0.67 31.27 -43.91
CA TRP A 461 1.58 32.33 -43.46
C TRP A 461 2.87 32.47 -44.26
N LEU A 462 3.26 31.47 -45.06
CA LEU A 462 4.42 31.62 -45.96
C LEU A 462 4.03 32.43 -47.21
N ASP A 463 2.75 32.49 -47.53
CA ASP A 463 2.18 33.28 -48.63
C ASP A 463 1.94 34.76 -48.26
N LEU A 464 2.05 35.12 -46.98
CA LEU A 464 2.03 36.52 -46.56
C LEU A 464 3.47 37.04 -46.54
N GLY A 465 3.87 37.69 -47.64
CA GLY A 465 5.03 38.59 -47.63
C GLY A 465 4.96 39.59 -46.47
N PRO A 466 6.08 40.25 -46.10
CA PRO A 466 6.18 41.07 -44.90
C PRO A 466 4.97 42.02 -44.80
N PRO A 467 4.38 42.19 -43.60
CA PRO A 467 3.14 42.94 -43.46
C PRO A 467 3.31 44.31 -44.08
N LYS A 468 2.60 44.57 -45.18
CA LYS A 468 2.46 45.92 -45.71
C LYS A 468 1.72 46.69 -44.62
N TYR A 469 2.43 47.63 -44.01
CA TYR A 469 1.88 48.58 -43.06
C TYR A 469 0.87 49.47 -43.79
N GLU A 470 -0.36 48.99 -43.97
CA GLU A 470 -1.48 49.85 -44.34
C GLU A 470 -1.81 50.69 -43.11
N ARG A 471 -1.38 51.96 -43.18
CA ARG A 471 -1.78 53.02 -42.26
C ARG A 471 -3.27 52.91 -41.99
N MET A 472 -3.64 52.59 -40.75
CA MET A 472 -4.98 52.81 -40.23
C MET A 472 -5.38 54.26 -40.56
N ARG A 473 -6.27 54.44 -41.53
CA ARG A 473 -6.96 55.72 -41.69
C ARG A 473 -7.88 55.85 -40.48
N THR A 474 -7.59 56.84 -39.65
CA THR A 474 -8.48 57.32 -38.59
C THR A 474 -9.87 57.59 -39.18
N PRO A 475 -10.95 57.11 -38.57
CA PRO A 475 -12.29 57.47 -39.01
C PRO A 475 -12.54 58.95 -38.68
N THR A 476 -12.63 59.78 -39.73
CA THR A 476 -13.17 61.13 -39.62
C THR A 476 -14.66 61.04 -39.36
N TYR A 477 -15.07 61.35 -38.13
CA TYR A 477 -16.47 61.60 -37.78
C TYR A 477 -16.92 62.88 -38.49
N SER A 478 -17.78 62.78 -39.50
CA SER A 478 -18.50 63.93 -40.04
C SER A 478 -19.77 64.14 -39.22
N ALA A 479 -19.82 65.24 -38.47
CA ALA A 479 -21.06 65.73 -37.90
C ALA A 479 -21.99 66.22 -39.02
N ARG A 480 -23.17 65.64 -39.11
CA ARG A 480 -24.39 66.25 -39.67
C ARG A 480 -25.61 65.59 -39.06
#